data_AF-A0A8T5XG83-F1
#
_entry.id   AF-A0A8T5XG83-F1
#
_cell.length_a   1.000
_cell.length_b   1.000
_cell.length_c   1.000
_cell.angle_alpha   90.00
_cell.angle_beta   90.00
_cell.angle_gamma   90.00
#
_symmetry.space_group_name_H-M   'P 1'
#
loop_
_entity.id
_entity.type
_entity.pdbx_description
1 polymer ?
#
loop_
_entity_poly.entity_id
_entity_poly.type
_entity_poly.pdbx_seq_one_letter_code
_entity_poly.pdbx_strand_id
1 'polypeptide(L)'
;MNKNFLNIFIGVILIVIFIIFIKNIVPESVKVKNLVRPNPTELEIMKENRFVTYTDKKEISKFSRLIENKIAIKVSEDIQKEVEDKSFISFEYGYKGNSMLVDNKGRIIIYVSKNQIRKKSTLHWIWWKIDNFFGDNKVYLVYLVKEDKAIFNQIKKIKELPESENLGIFIKETQK
;
A
#
# COMPACT_ATOMS: atom_id res chain seq x y z
N MET A 1 -27.30 -2.71 43.57
CA MET A 1 -26.33 -3.18 42.55
C MET A 1 -24.93 -3.11 43.16
N ASN A 2 -24.18 -4.21 43.15
CA ASN A 2 -22.86 -4.26 43.80
C ASN A 2 -21.88 -3.33 43.05
N LYS A 3 -21.19 -2.41 43.76
CA LYS A 3 -20.20 -1.48 43.16
C LYS A 3 -19.12 -2.24 42.37
N ASN A 4 -18.78 -3.46 42.81
CA ASN A 4 -17.83 -4.32 42.12
C ASN A 4 -18.35 -4.78 40.76
N PHE A 5 -19.65 -5.09 40.66
CA PHE A 5 -20.30 -5.48 39.41
C PHE A 5 -20.37 -4.32 38.41
N LEU A 6 -20.68 -3.11 38.89
CA LEU A 6 -20.69 -1.90 38.06
C LEU A 6 -19.30 -1.59 37.49
N ASN A 7 -18.24 -1.71 38.29
CA ASN A 7 -16.87 -1.47 37.85
C ASN A 7 -16.40 -2.50 36.80
N ILE A 8 -16.74 -3.77 36.98
CA ILE A 8 -16.44 -4.82 35.99
C ILE A 8 -17.16 -4.53 34.67
N PHE A 9 -18.44 -4.16 34.74
CA PHE A 9 -19.24 -3.85 33.56
C PHE A 9 -18.69 -2.65 32.77
N ILE A 10 -18.33 -1.56 33.46
CA ILE A 10 -17.69 -0.39 32.84
C ILE A 10 -16.34 -0.77 32.20
N GLY A 11 -15.53 -1.60 32.88
CA GLY A 11 -14.27 -2.09 32.35
C GLY A 11 -14.43 -2.86 31.04
N VAL A 12 -15.41 -3.75 30.95
CA VAL A 12 -15.72 -4.50 29.72
C VAL A 12 -16.16 -3.57 28.59
N ILE A 13 -17.02 -2.58 28.89
CA ILE A 13 -17.45 -1.58 27.90
C ILE A 13 -16.26 -0.81 27.35
N LEU A 14 -15.35 -0.34 28.21
CA LEU A 14 -14.16 0.39 27.80
C LEU A 14 -13.24 -0.46 26.91
N ILE A 15 -13.09 -1.75 27.22
CA ILE A 15 -12.33 -2.69 26.37
C ILE A 15 -12.98 -2.85 25.00
N VAL A 16 -14.31 -3.00 24.93
CA VAL A 16 -15.03 -3.13 23.65
C VAL A 16 -14.89 -1.86 22.81
N ILE A 17 -15.07 -0.68 23.41
CA ILE A 17 -14.87 0.61 22.75
C ILE A 17 -13.42 0.72 22.24
N PHE A 18 -12.45 0.30 23.04
CA PHE A 18 -11.04 0.32 22.66
C PHE A 18 -10.74 -0.61 21.48
N ILE A 19 -11.30 -1.83 21.45
CA ILE A 19 -11.15 -2.76 20.33
C ILE A 19 -11.77 -2.17 19.05
N ILE A 20 -12.96 -1.58 19.13
CA ILE A 20 -13.61 -0.90 17.99
C ILE A 20 -12.74 0.25 17.50
N PHE A 21 -12.19 1.05 18.41
CA PHE A 21 -11.32 2.16 18.08
C PHE A 21 -10.04 1.69 17.35
N ILE A 22 -9.41 0.60 17.81
CA ILE A 22 -8.25 0.00 17.14
C ILE A 22 -8.60 -0.48 15.73
N LYS A 23 -9.75 -1.17 15.55
CA LYS A 23 -10.20 -1.62 14.23
C LYS A 23 -10.42 -0.45 13.26
N ASN A 24 -10.88 0.69 13.74
CA ASN A 24 -11.02 1.89 12.92
C ASN A 24 -9.68 2.55 12.56
N ILE A 25 -8.63 2.33 13.35
CA ILE A 25 -7.29 2.87 13.09
C ILE A 25 -6.58 2.10 11.95
N VAL A 26 -6.76 0.79 11.85
CA VAL A 26 -6.19 -0.05 10.79
C VAL A 26 -7.29 -0.76 10.01
N PRO A 27 -7.78 -0.17 8.92
CA PRO A 27 -8.89 -0.75 8.20
C PRO A 27 -8.49 -2.07 7.54
N GLU A 28 -9.32 -3.11 7.72
CA GLU A 28 -9.17 -4.39 7.00
C GLU A 28 -9.40 -4.24 5.49
N SER A 29 -10.14 -3.21 5.07
CA SER A 29 -10.31 -2.87 3.67
C SER A 29 -10.39 -1.36 3.47
N VAL A 30 -9.79 -0.88 2.39
CA VAL A 30 -9.66 0.56 2.13
C VAL A 30 -9.53 0.84 0.64
N LYS A 31 -10.04 1.99 0.18
CA LYS A 31 -9.84 2.41 -1.22
C LYS A 31 -8.37 2.73 -1.48
N VAL A 32 -7.86 2.31 -2.64
CA VAL A 32 -6.44 2.52 -3.03
C VAL A 32 -6.02 4.00 -2.92
N LYS A 33 -6.86 4.96 -3.33
CA LYS A 33 -6.55 6.41 -3.20
C LYS A 33 -6.27 6.92 -1.78
N ASN A 34 -6.63 6.14 -0.76
CA ASN A 34 -6.34 6.47 0.64
C ASN A 34 -5.01 5.88 1.11
N LEU A 35 -4.50 4.85 0.40
CA LEU A 35 -3.17 4.27 0.62
C LEU A 35 -2.10 4.97 -0.22
N VAL A 36 -2.46 5.30 -1.46
CA VAL A 36 -1.58 5.85 -2.50
C VAL A 36 -1.72 7.37 -2.48
N ARG A 37 -0.94 8.05 -1.62
CA ARG A 37 -0.91 9.52 -1.57
C ARG A 37 0.54 10.04 -1.58
N PRO A 38 0.93 10.87 -2.56
CA PRO A 38 0.11 11.41 -3.65
C PRO A 38 -0.29 10.35 -4.69
N ASN A 39 -1.30 10.67 -5.52
CA ASN A 39 -1.57 9.86 -6.71
C ASN A 39 -0.31 9.82 -7.60
N PRO A 40 0.01 8.70 -8.26
CA PRO A 40 1.16 8.62 -9.13
C PRO A 40 1.10 9.68 -10.22
N THR A 41 2.16 10.48 -10.33
CA THR A 41 2.40 11.46 -11.41
C THR A 41 3.59 11.08 -12.28
N GLU A 42 4.45 10.21 -11.75
CA GLU A 42 5.62 9.61 -12.37
C GLU A 42 5.72 8.16 -11.86
N LEU A 43 6.30 7.28 -12.65
CA LEU A 43 6.55 5.89 -12.29
C LEU A 43 8.01 5.54 -12.59
N GLU A 44 8.77 5.09 -11.59
CA GLU A 44 10.11 4.56 -11.80
C GLU A 44 10.02 3.04 -11.97
N ILE A 45 10.38 2.53 -13.14
CA ILE A 45 10.27 1.12 -13.49
C ILE A 45 11.65 0.54 -13.78
N MET A 46 11.95 -0.63 -13.22
CA MET A 46 13.20 -1.34 -13.53
C MET A 46 13.12 -2.02 -14.90
N LYS A 47 13.99 -1.63 -15.82
CA LYS A 47 14.15 -2.17 -17.17
C LYS A 47 15.63 -2.48 -17.41
N GLU A 48 15.95 -3.71 -17.78
CA GLU A 48 17.32 -4.13 -18.11
C GLU A 48 18.38 -3.69 -17.08
N ASN A 49 18.06 -3.85 -15.79
CA ASN A 49 18.91 -3.49 -14.66
C ASN A 49 19.16 -1.98 -14.47
N ARG A 50 18.29 -1.12 -15.01
CA ARG A 50 18.29 0.34 -14.77
C ARG A 50 16.88 0.81 -14.40
N PHE A 51 16.79 1.86 -13.60
CA PHE A 51 15.51 2.53 -13.34
C PHE A 51 15.23 3.56 -14.42
N VAL A 52 14.06 3.46 -15.03
CA VAL A 52 13.57 4.42 -16.03
C VAL A 52 12.39 5.16 -15.42
N THR A 53 12.48 6.49 -15.37
CA THR A 53 11.38 7.35 -14.91
C THR A 53 10.43 7.61 -16.08
N TYR A 54 9.19 7.16 -15.93
CA TYR A 54 8.10 7.38 -16.87
C TYR A 54 7.26 8.58 -16.42
N THR A 55 7.05 9.55 -17.33
CA THR A 55 6.43 10.85 -17.01
C THR A 55 5.24 11.21 -17.92
N ASP A 56 4.80 10.33 -18.81
CA ASP A 56 3.60 10.57 -19.62
C ASP A 56 2.34 10.61 -18.73
N LYS A 57 1.89 11.83 -18.47
CA LYS A 57 0.72 12.13 -17.64
C LYS A 57 -0.56 11.46 -18.16
N LYS A 58 -0.69 11.22 -19.47
CA LYS A 58 -1.90 10.62 -20.05
C LYS A 58 -2.01 9.16 -19.65
N GLU A 59 -0.94 8.37 -19.82
CA GLU A 59 -0.96 6.95 -19.48
C GLU A 59 -0.90 6.71 -17.97
N ILE A 60 -0.17 7.56 -17.23
CA ILE A 60 -0.17 7.53 -15.75
C ILE A 60 -1.55 7.88 -15.19
N SER A 61 -2.23 8.90 -15.72
CA SER A 61 -3.58 9.25 -15.24
C SER A 61 -4.61 8.17 -15.54
N LYS A 62 -4.50 7.46 -16.67
CA LYS A 62 -5.33 6.28 -16.95
C LYS A 62 -5.10 5.18 -15.90
N PHE A 63 -3.84 4.88 -15.59
CA PHE A 63 -3.51 3.92 -14.54
C PHE A 63 -4.06 4.35 -13.17
N SER A 64 -3.80 5.58 -12.76
CA SER A 64 -4.30 6.14 -11.48
C SER A 64 -5.82 6.07 -11.37
N ARG A 65 -6.56 6.34 -12.47
CA ARG A 65 -8.03 6.23 -12.53
C ARG A 65 -8.52 4.78 -12.41
N LEU A 66 -7.80 3.82 -13.00
CA LEU A 66 -8.16 2.39 -12.91
C LEU A 66 -8.09 1.90 -11.45
N ILE A 67 -7.13 2.40 -10.68
CA ILE A 67 -6.85 1.87 -9.34
C ILE A 67 -7.53 2.66 -8.22
N GLU A 68 -7.76 3.97 -8.35
CA GLU A 68 -8.12 4.87 -7.23
C GLU A 68 -9.32 4.41 -6.39
N ASN A 69 -10.34 3.83 -7.03
CA ASN A 69 -11.58 3.41 -6.40
C ASN A 69 -11.64 1.90 -6.12
N LYS A 70 -10.58 1.15 -6.48
CA LYS A 70 -10.47 -0.27 -6.11
C LYS A 70 -10.35 -0.41 -4.60
N ILE A 71 -10.88 -1.51 -4.08
CA ILE A 71 -10.75 -1.88 -2.67
C ILE A 71 -9.52 -2.75 -2.51
N ALA A 72 -8.62 -2.31 -1.64
CA ALA A 72 -7.46 -3.06 -1.20
C ALA A 72 -7.79 -3.68 0.17
N ILE A 73 -7.53 -4.98 0.31
CA ILE A 73 -7.82 -5.75 1.52
C ILE A 73 -6.50 -6.04 2.22
N LYS A 74 -6.42 -5.80 3.52
CA LYS A 74 -5.26 -6.17 4.32
C LYS A 74 -5.11 -7.69 4.31
N VAL A 75 -3.93 -8.18 3.96
CA VAL A 75 -3.64 -9.62 3.89
C VAL A 75 -2.60 -10.04 4.92
N SER A 76 -2.63 -11.32 5.30
CA SER A 76 -1.56 -11.94 6.07
C SER A 76 -0.33 -12.23 5.21
N GLU A 77 0.78 -12.55 5.87
CA GLU A 77 2.06 -12.85 5.21
C GLU A 77 2.02 -14.11 4.35
N ASP A 78 1.22 -15.12 4.72
CA ASP A 78 1.13 -16.36 3.93
C ASP A 78 0.54 -16.07 2.55
N ILE A 79 -0.48 -15.21 2.50
CA ILE A 79 -1.08 -14.73 1.25
C ILE A 79 -0.09 -13.85 0.48
N GLN A 80 0.73 -13.06 1.17
CA GLN A 80 1.76 -12.25 0.52
C GLN A 80 2.77 -13.14 -0.23
N LYS A 81 3.32 -14.18 0.42
CA LYS A 81 4.30 -15.10 -0.19
C LYS A 81 3.72 -15.85 -1.40
N GLU A 82 2.49 -16.34 -1.29
CA GLU A 82 1.80 -17.05 -2.39
C GLU A 82 1.56 -16.15 -3.62
N VAL A 83 1.45 -14.83 -3.40
CA VAL A 83 1.32 -13.87 -4.48
C VAL A 83 2.72 -13.56 -5.01
N GLU A 84 3.71 -13.28 -4.15
CA GLU A 84 5.11 -12.90 -4.48
C GLU A 84 5.89 -13.92 -5.33
N ASP A 85 5.54 -15.21 -5.33
CA ASP A 85 6.18 -16.23 -6.20
C ASP A 85 5.85 -16.08 -7.71
N LYS A 86 5.09 -15.06 -8.09
CA LYS A 86 4.67 -14.79 -9.48
C LYS A 86 5.54 -13.74 -10.15
N SER A 87 5.48 -13.65 -11.47
CA SER A 87 6.13 -12.58 -12.22
C SER A 87 5.43 -11.23 -11.95
N PHE A 88 6.13 -10.28 -11.34
CA PHE A 88 5.61 -8.94 -11.07
C PHE A 88 6.23 -7.87 -11.95
N ILE A 89 5.43 -6.85 -12.22
CA ILE A 89 5.92 -5.53 -12.59
C ILE A 89 5.98 -4.71 -11.30
N SER A 90 7.19 -4.43 -10.83
CA SER A 90 7.47 -3.53 -9.72
C SER A 90 7.71 -2.11 -10.24
N PHE A 91 7.16 -1.12 -9.57
CA PHE A 91 7.44 0.28 -9.84
C PHE A 91 7.34 1.13 -8.57
N GLU A 92 8.14 2.19 -8.53
CA GLU A 92 8.07 3.22 -7.50
C GLU A 92 7.30 4.44 -8.02
N TYR A 93 6.68 5.19 -7.11
CA TYR A 93 5.95 6.40 -7.46
C TYR A 93 6.02 7.48 -6.38
N GLY A 94 6.09 8.72 -6.84
CA GLY A 94 6.18 9.91 -6.00
C GLY A 94 7.50 10.02 -5.24
N TYR A 95 7.65 11.11 -4.48
CA TYR A 95 8.86 11.37 -3.71
C TYR A 95 8.90 10.50 -2.45
N LYS A 96 9.93 9.64 -2.32
CA LYS A 96 10.28 8.77 -1.17
C LYS A 96 9.68 7.35 -1.14
N GLY A 97 9.92 6.56 -2.18
CA GLY A 97 9.97 5.09 -2.06
C GLY A 97 8.63 4.42 -1.77
N ASN A 98 7.53 4.94 -2.30
CA ASN A 98 6.29 4.15 -2.35
C ASN A 98 6.41 3.17 -3.51
N SER A 99 6.25 1.89 -3.23
CA SER A 99 6.32 0.83 -4.23
C SER A 99 4.96 0.16 -4.40
N MET A 100 4.69 -0.24 -5.63
CA MET A 100 3.55 -1.09 -5.99
C MET A 100 4.05 -2.26 -6.82
N LEU A 101 3.46 -3.43 -6.59
CA LEU A 101 3.69 -4.62 -7.41
C LEU A 101 2.39 -4.99 -8.10
N VAL A 102 2.46 -5.29 -9.40
CA VAL A 102 1.32 -5.77 -10.19
C VAL A 102 1.67 -7.10 -10.82
N ASP A 103 0.86 -8.13 -10.56
CA ASP A 103 1.04 -9.45 -11.17
C ASP A 103 0.37 -9.55 -12.56
N ASN A 104 0.57 -10.69 -13.22
CA ASN A 104 0.00 -10.97 -14.54
C ASN A 104 -1.55 -11.09 -14.57
N LYS A 105 -2.21 -11.18 -13.41
CA LYS A 105 -3.67 -11.14 -13.28
C LYS A 105 -4.18 -9.73 -12.97
N GLY A 106 -3.29 -8.77 -12.77
CA GLY A 106 -3.61 -7.40 -12.40
C GLY A 106 -3.96 -7.22 -10.92
N ARG A 107 -3.58 -8.16 -10.06
CA ARG A 107 -3.61 -7.96 -8.60
C ARG A 107 -2.53 -6.96 -8.22
N ILE A 108 -2.87 -6.01 -7.35
CA ILE A 108 -1.91 -5.01 -6.84
C ILE A 108 -1.54 -5.34 -5.41
N ILE A 109 -0.24 -5.41 -5.13
CA ILE A 109 0.29 -5.43 -3.76
C ILE A 109 0.77 -4.03 -3.41
N ILE A 110 0.29 -3.50 -2.28
CA ILE A 110 0.63 -2.18 -1.76
C ILE A 110 1.24 -2.35 -0.37
N TYR A 111 2.48 -1.89 -0.20
CA TYR A 111 3.17 -1.85 1.09
C TYR A 111 2.97 -0.49 1.74
N VAL A 112 2.39 -0.48 2.94
CA VAL A 112 2.13 0.73 3.71
C VAL A 112 2.98 0.69 4.97
N SER A 113 3.91 1.63 5.11
CA SER A 113 4.76 1.67 6.30
C SER A 113 3.94 1.98 7.54
N LYS A 114 4.06 1.17 8.60
CA LYS A 114 3.49 1.46 9.92
C LYS A 114 3.95 2.81 10.44
N ASN A 115 5.19 3.24 10.11
CA ASN A 115 5.69 4.55 10.50
C ASN A 115 4.93 5.71 9.84
N GLN A 116 4.50 5.56 8.58
CA GLN A 116 3.66 6.57 7.91
C GLN A 116 2.27 6.66 8.56
N ILE A 117 1.73 5.54 9.04
CA ILE A 117 0.45 5.50 9.76
C ILE A 117 0.61 6.13 11.15
N ARG A 118 1.67 5.76 11.89
CA ARG A 118 1.99 6.30 13.22
C ARG A 118 2.13 7.82 13.20
N LYS A 119 2.83 8.38 12.21
CA LYS A 119 2.99 9.84 12.05
C LYS A 119 1.67 10.59 11.83
N LYS A 120 0.64 9.92 11.32
CA LYS A 120 -0.70 10.50 11.11
C LYS A 120 -1.62 10.34 12.33
N SER A 121 -1.25 9.49 13.29
CA SER A 121 -2.03 9.26 14.51
C SER A 121 -1.55 10.16 15.63
N THR A 122 -2.46 10.89 16.26
CA THR A 122 -2.21 11.66 17.49
C THR A 122 -1.86 10.78 18.69
N LEU A 123 -2.07 9.47 18.58
CA LEU A 123 -1.93 8.48 19.66
C LEU A 123 -0.77 7.51 19.39
N HIS A 124 0.39 8.04 18.99
CA HIS A 124 1.59 7.25 18.69
C HIS A 124 2.00 6.29 19.84
N TRP A 125 1.78 6.67 21.10
CA TRP A 125 2.08 5.82 22.27
C TRP A 125 1.25 4.52 22.31
N ILE A 126 -0.01 4.56 21.83
CA ILE A 126 -0.91 3.40 21.86
C ILE A 126 -0.43 2.35 20.84
N TRP A 127 0.04 2.80 19.69
CA TRP A 127 0.61 1.93 18.65
C TRP A 127 1.79 1.11 19.15
N TRP A 128 2.67 1.70 19.97
CA TRP A 128 3.82 0.99 20.52
C TRP A 128 3.39 -0.15 21.46
N LYS A 129 2.32 0.05 22.24
CA LYS A 129 1.74 -1.01 23.07
C LYS A 129 1.02 -2.08 22.25
N ILE A 130 0.34 -1.71 21.17
CA ILE A 130 -0.35 -2.65 20.27
C ILE A 130 0.66 -3.53 19.54
N ASP A 131 1.70 -2.96 18.93
CA ASP A 131 2.72 -3.75 18.23
C ASP A 131 3.44 -4.72 19.17
N ASN A 132 3.72 -4.30 20.42
CA ASN A 132 4.31 -5.17 21.45
C ASN A 132 3.33 -6.23 21.98
N PHE A 133 2.03 -5.93 22.07
CA PHE A 133 1.03 -6.88 22.60
C PHE A 133 0.62 -7.93 21.57
N PHE A 134 0.57 -7.57 20.28
CA PHE A 134 0.22 -8.49 19.19
C PHE A 134 1.44 -9.12 18.50
N GLY A 135 2.66 -8.83 18.97
CA GLY A 135 3.91 -9.44 18.48
C GLY A 135 4.28 -9.11 17.03
N ASP A 136 3.63 -8.12 16.44
CA ASP A 136 3.79 -7.79 15.01
C ASP A 136 4.91 -6.75 14.83
N ASN A 137 6.16 -7.21 14.96
CA ASN A 137 7.38 -6.39 14.84
C ASN A 137 7.64 -5.85 13.41
N LYS A 138 6.70 -6.04 12.48
CA LYS A 138 6.88 -5.68 11.07
C LYS A 138 6.78 -4.18 10.83
N VAL A 139 7.57 -3.71 9.87
CA VAL A 139 7.63 -2.29 9.50
C VAL A 139 6.49 -1.88 8.55
N TYR A 140 5.85 -2.84 7.87
CA TYR A 140 4.84 -2.60 6.83
C TYR A 140 3.56 -3.39 7.07
N LEU A 141 2.44 -2.83 6.62
CA LEU A 141 1.18 -3.52 6.37
C LEU A 141 1.06 -3.79 4.87
N VAL A 142 0.53 -4.96 4.51
CA VAL A 142 0.36 -5.37 3.11
C VAL A 142 -1.11 -5.37 2.76
N TYR A 143 -1.45 -4.72 1.65
CA TYR A 143 -2.79 -4.71 1.08
C TYR A 143 -2.79 -5.30 -0.32
N LEU A 144 -3.81 -6.12 -0.61
CA LEU A 144 -4.02 -6.77 -1.89
C LEU A 144 -5.28 -6.23 -2.56
N VAL A 145 -5.15 -5.81 -3.80
CA VAL A 145 -6.28 -5.51 -4.68
C VAL A 145 -6.64 -6.77 -5.47
N LYS A 146 -7.94 -7.06 -5.60
CA LYS A 146 -8.44 -8.18 -6.41
C LYS A 146 -8.00 -8.07 -7.87
N GLU A 147 -8.01 -9.20 -8.56
CA GLU A 147 -7.61 -9.29 -9.97
C GLU A 147 -8.42 -8.35 -10.87
N ASP A 148 -7.71 -7.69 -11.78
CA ASP A 148 -8.28 -6.88 -12.85
C ASP A 148 -7.26 -6.76 -13.98
N LYS A 149 -7.51 -7.51 -15.06
CA LYS A 149 -6.61 -7.53 -16.22
C LYS A 149 -6.39 -6.15 -16.85
N ALA A 150 -7.33 -5.20 -16.72
CA ALA A 150 -7.13 -3.85 -17.24
C ALA A 150 -5.95 -3.14 -16.56
N ILE A 151 -5.73 -3.42 -15.27
CA ILE A 151 -4.60 -2.89 -14.50
C ILE A 151 -3.28 -3.45 -15.06
N PHE A 152 -3.20 -4.78 -15.23
CA PHE A 152 -2.01 -5.42 -15.80
C PHE A 152 -1.72 -4.92 -17.22
N ASN A 153 -2.73 -4.87 -18.08
CA ASN A 153 -2.57 -4.42 -19.45
C ASN A 153 -2.07 -2.97 -19.51
N GLN A 154 -2.59 -2.10 -18.65
CA GLN A 154 -2.17 -0.69 -18.61
C GLN A 154 -0.72 -0.56 -18.12
N ILE A 155 -0.32 -1.24 -17.04
CA ILE A 155 1.06 -1.13 -16.54
C ILE A 155 2.07 -1.82 -17.46
N LYS A 156 1.67 -2.94 -18.10
CA LYS A 156 2.47 -3.60 -19.13
C LYS A 156 2.71 -2.67 -20.31
N LYS A 157 1.67 -1.99 -20.79
CA LYS A 157 1.79 -0.98 -21.83
C LYS A 157 2.78 0.12 -21.42
N ILE A 158 2.67 0.66 -20.21
CA ILE A 158 3.62 1.66 -19.70
C ILE A 158 5.07 1.14 -19.71
N LYS A 159 5.29 -0.11 -19.28
CA LYS A 159 6.61 -0.75 -19.26
C LYS A 159 7.20 -0.98 -20.65
N GLU A 160 6.36 -1.27 -21.64
CA GLU A 160 6.77 -1.59 -23.01
C GLU A 160 6.90 -0.35 -23.91
N LEU A 161 6.51 0.84 -23.45
CA LEU A 161 6.63 2.06 -24.25
C LEU A 161 8.11 2.41 -24.54
N PRO A 162 8.44 2.75 -25.80
CA PRO A 162 9.79 3.09 -26.19
C PRO A 162 10.24 4.38 -25.50
N GLU A 163 11.51 4.43 -25.14
CA GLU A 163 12.09 5.55 -24.39
C GLU A 163 12.00 6.88 -25.16
N SER A 164 12.01 6.84 -26.48
CA SER A 164 11.85 7.99 -27.37
C SER A 164 10.46 8.63 -27.36
N GLU A 165 9.42 7.93 -26.90
CA GLU A 165 8.06 8.49 -26.74
C GLU A 165 7.85 9.10 -25.35
N ASN A 166 8.79 8.90 -24.42
CA ASN A 166 8.81 9.53 -23.11
C ASN A 166 9.59 10.84 -23.19
N LEU A 167 8.89 11.94 -23.48
CA LEU A 167 9.46 13.30 -23.59
C LEU A 167 10.02 13.88 -22.26
N GLY A 168 10.53 13.06 -21.35
CA GLY A 168 11.04 13.48 -20.05
C GLY A 168 11.76 12.38 -19.27
N ILE A 169 12.58 11.54 -19.92
CA ILE A 169 13.43 10.57 -19.23
C ILE A 169 14.59 11.31 -18.57
N PHE A 170 14.62 11.31 -17.24
CA PHE A 170 15.83 11.55 -16.48
C PHE A 170 16.39 10.18 -16.08
N ILE A 171 17.51 9.78 -16.68
CA ILE A 171 18.22 8.58 -16.26
C ILE A 171 18.98 8.95 -14.98
N LYS A 172 18.54 8.45 -13.83
CA LYS A 172 19.39 8.43 -12.64
C LYS A 172 20.34 7.24 -12.75
N GLU A 173 21.58 7.52 -13.10
CA GLU A 173 22.65 6.53 -12.93
C GLU A 173 22.91 6.36 -11.43
N THR A 174 22.69 5.15 -10.91
CA THR A 174 23.16 4.77 -9.59
C THR A 174 24.68 4.65 -9.62
N GLN A 175 25.38 5.63 -9.03
CA GLN A 175 26.78 5.45 -8.66
C GLN A 175 26.86 4.39 -7.54
N LYS A 176 27.66 3.35 -7.78
CA LYS A 176 28.02 2.32 -6.80
C LYS A 176 28.93 2.89 -5.72
#